data_AF-A0A3B0M2I2-F1
#
_entry.id   AF-A0A3B0M2I2-F1
#
_cell.length_a   1.000
_cell.length_b   1.000
_cell.length_c   1.000
_cell.angle_alpha   90.00
_cell.angle_beta   90.00
_cell.angle_gamma   90.00
#
_symmetry.space_group_name_H-M   'P 1'
#
loop_
_entity.id
_entity.type
_entity.pdbx_description
1 polymer ?
#
loop_
_entity_poly.entity_id
_entity_poly.type
_entity_poly.pdbx_seq_one_letter_code
_entity_poly.pdbx_strand_id
1 'polypeptide(L)'
;MRKPVPARFTKVSGGNFELWLYNDWYIDPVDNVEKPMIPDGAVIMSGDDLMGTRAFGAILDPAFNYGPMAYAPKTWIQEDPAQRFLMM
;
A
#
# COMPACT_ATOMS: atom_id res chain seq x y z
N MET A 1 20.01 0.03 -13.47
CA MET A 1 18.56 0.32 -13.50
C MET A 1 17.81 -1.01 -13.54
N ARG A 2 17.55 -1.61 -12.37
CA ARG A 2 16.86 -2.91 -12.24
C ARG A 2 15.37 -2.64 -12.44
N LYS A 3 14.72 -3.34 -13.38
CA LYS A 3 13.28 -3.18 -13.62
C LYS A 3 12.48 -3.64 -12.39
N PRO A 4 11.33 -3.02 -12.07
CA PRO A 4 10.47 -3.50 -11.00
C PRO A 4 9.98 -4.89 -11.39
N VAL A 5 10.40 -5.90 -10.63
CA VAL A 5 9.95 -7.28 -10.79
C VAL A 5 8.60 -7.37 -10.08
N PRO A 6 7.52 -7.81 -10.75
CA PRO A 6 6.23 -7.96 -10.10
C PRO A 6 6.31 -8.99 -8.97
N ALA A 7 5.61 -8.69 -7.87
CA ALA A 7 5.47 -9.55 -6.69
C ALA A 7 5.26 -11.02 -7.09
N ARG A 8 6.26 -11.87 -6.86
CA ARG A 8 6.26 -13.27 -7.33
C ARG A 8 5.78 -14.20 -6.23
N PHE A 9 4.46 -14.27 -6.04
CA PHE A 9 3.84 -15.27 -5.18
C PHE A 9 4.06 -16.66 -5.77
N THR A 10 4.81 -17.50 -5.05
CA THR A 10 5.01 -18.91 -5.44
C THR A 10 4.38 -19.78 -4.37
N LYS A 11 3.28 -20.45 -4.72
CA LYS A 11 2.57 -21.39 -3.84
C LYS A 11 3.28 -22.74 -3.86
N VAL A 12 3.66 -23.23 -2.69
CA VAL A 12 4.07 -24.63 -2.49
C VAL A 12 3.04 -25.25 -1.57
N SER A 13 2.31 -26.26 -2.06
CA SER A 13 1.33 -27.01 -1.27
C SER A 13 1.96 -28.31 -0.80
N GLY A 14 1.96 -28.52 0.52
CA GLY A 14 2.43 -29.75 1.15
C GLY A 14 1.69 -29.99 2.46
N GLY A 15 0.73 -30.91 2.46
CA GLY A 15 -0.06 -31.26 3.65
C GLY A 15 -1.09 -30.19 4.04
N ASN A 16 -1.23 -29.91 5.35
CA ASN A 16 -2.22 -28.99 5.92
C ASN A 16 -1.82 -27.50 5.84
N PHE A 17 -0.69 -27.16 5.21
CA PHE A 17 -0.15 -25.80 5.18
C PHE A 17 0.05 -25.32 3.75
N GLU A 18 -0.30 -24.06 3.52
CA GLU A 18 0.02 -23.34 2.29
C GLU A 18 1.22 -22.42 2.56
N LEU A 19 2.31 -22.61 1.81
CA LEU A 19 3.49 -21.76 1.88
C LEU A 19 3.47 -20.71 0.78
N TRP A 20 3.68 -19.46 1.18
CA TRP A 20 3.75 -18.30 0.30
C TRP A 20 5.11 -17.63 0.47
N LEU A 21 5.85 -17.46 -0.64
CA LEU A 21 7.06 -16.64 -0.65
C LEU A 21 6.72 -15.19 -1.00
N TYR A 22 7.10 -14.25 -0.14
CA TYR A 22 6.84 -12.82 -0.30
C TYR A 22 8.16 -12.04 -0.32
N ASN A 23 8.45 -11.39 -1.45
CA ASN A 23 9.74 -10.72 -1.70
C ASN A 23 9.55 -9.27 -2.20
N ASP A 24 8.51 -8.59 -1.74
CA ASP A 24 8.24 -7.21 -2.14
C ASP A 24 9.08 -6.22 -1.32
N TRP A 25 9.41 -5.10 -1.98
CA TRP A 25 10.24 -4.03 -1.45
C TRP A 25 9.43 -2.74 -1.40
N TYR A 26 9.64 -1.93 -0.36
CA TYR A 26 9.09 -0.58 -0.25
C TYR A 26 10.22 0.44 -0.11
N ILE A 27 9.96 1.68 -0.54
CA ILE A 27 10.90 2.79 -0.34
C ILE A 27 10.58 3.42 1.00
N ASP A 28 11.57 3.46 1.89
CA ASP A 28 11.41 4.10 3.19
C ASP A 28 11.30 5.63 3.02
N PRO A 29 10.24 6.29 3.52
CA PRO A 29 10.07 7.73 3.39
C PRO A 29 11.10 8.56 4.19
N VAL A 30 11.81 7.96 5.15
CA VAL A 30 12.82 8.65 5.96
C VAL A 30 14.18 8.64 5.26
N ASP A 31 14.59 7.48 4.75
CA ASP A 31 15.95 7.27 4.24
C ASP A 31 16.01 7.20 2.70
N ASN A 32 14.86 7.09 2.03
CA ASN A 32 14.71 6.88 0.59
C ASN A 32 15.47 5.64 0.06
N VAL A 33 15.66 4.64 0.92
CA VAL A 33 16.31 3.35 0.62
C VAL A 33 15.25 2.26 0.51
N GLU A 34 15.45 1.32 -0.42
CA GLU A 34 14.62 0.14 -0.57
C GLU A 34 14.80 -0.81 0.64
N LYS A 35 13.72 -1.11 1.35
CA LYS A 35 13.67 -2.09 2.45
C LYS A 35 12.65 -3.18 2.10
N PRO A 36 12.89 -4.44 2.49
CA PRO A 36 11.92 -5.52 2.25
C PRO A 36 10.68 -5.31 3.15
N MET A 37 9.49 -5.57 2.62
CA MET A 37 8.22 -5.41 3.36
C MET A 37 8.05 -6.46 4.48
N ILE A 38 8.64 -7.64 4.33
CA ILE A 38 8.80 -8.63 5.39
C ILE A 38 10.30 -8.79 5.63
N PRO A 39 10.81 -8.66 6.87
CA PRO A 39 12.23 -8.82 7.16
C PRO A 39 12.74 -10.21 6.76
N ASP A 40 13.98 -10.29 6.30
CA ASP A 40 14.61 -11.56 5.96
C ASP A 40 14.65 -12.50 7.17
N GLY A 41 14.19 -13.74 6.99
CA GLY A 41 14.12 -14.75 8.05
C GLY A 41 12.88 -14.69 8.93
N ALA A 42 11.96 -13.75 8.69
CA ALA A 42 10.65 -13.73 9.36
C ALA A 42 9.66 -14.68 8.66
N VAL A 43 8.88 -15.41 9.45
CA VAL A 43 7.78 -16.26 8.99
C VAL A 43 6.50 -15.80 9.65
N ILE A 44 5.48 -15.50 8.82
CA ILE A 44 4.14 -15.12 9.29
C ILE A 44 3.22 -16.31 9.10
N MET A 45 2.58 -16.76 10.17
CA MET A 45 1.53 -17.77 10.14
C MET A 45 0.20 -17.08 10.45
N SER A 46 -0.71 -17.11 9.48
CA SER A 46 -2.05 -16.54 9.58
C SER A 46 -3.07 -17.54 9.06
N GLY A 47 -4.29 -17.50 9.61
CA GLY A 47 -5.44 -18.25 9.12
C GLY A 47 -6.54 -17.31 8.61
N ASP A 48 -7.56 -17.89 7.98
CA ASP A 48 -8.69 -17.16 7.38
C ASP A 48 -9.52 -16.37 8.41
N ASP A 49 -9.40 -16.69 9.70
CA ASP A 49 -10.10 -15.97 10.78
C ASP A 49 -9.44 -14.63 11.15
N LEU A 50 -8.25 -14.31 10.63
CA LEU A 50 -7.57 -13.03 10.91
C LEU A 50 -8.12 -11.86 10.08
N MET A 51 -9.21 -12.04 9.33
CA MET A 51 -9.74 -11.03 8.39
C MET A 51 -9.94 -9.66 9.04
N GLY A 52 -8.94 -8.79 8.89
CA GLY A 52 -8.94 -7.46 9.46
C GLY A 52 -9.91 -6.54 8.71
N THR A 53 -10.65 -5.73 9.45
CA THR A 53 -11.46 -4.67 8.86
C THR A 53 -10.58 -3.46 8.56
N ARG A 54 -10.58 -2.98 7.32
CA ARG A 54 -9.93 -1.71 6.97
C ARG A 54 -10.82 -0.56 7.43
N ALA A 55 -10.37 0.17 8.45
CA ALA A 55 -11.06 1.36 8.93
C ALA A 55 -10.54 2.61 8.21
N PHE A 56 -11.44 3.45 7.72
CA PHE A 56 -11.11 4.73 7.06
C PHE A 56 -11.55 5.90 7.94
N GLY A 57 -10.63 6.83 8.19
CA GLY A 57 -10.92 8.07 8.92
C GLY A 57 -11.66 9.10 8.07
N ALA A 58 -12.30 10.07 8.73
CA ALA A 58 -12.91 11.21 8.07
C ALA A 58 -11.85 12.08 7.38
N ILE A 59 -12.15 12.53 6.16
CA ILE A 59 -11.27 13.41 5.40
C ILE A 59 -11.55 14.86 5.81
N LEU A 60 -10.54 15.54 6.34
CA LEU A 60 -10.65 16.93 6.85
C LEU A 60 -10.69 17.98 5.73
N ASP A 61 -11.52 17.76 4.72
CA ASP A 61 -11.75 18.71 3.62
C ASP A 61 -13.26 18.98 3.48
N PRO A 62 -13.70 20.25 3.61
CA PRO A 62 -15.10 20.64 3.44
C PRO A 62 -15.71 20.18 2.11
N ALA A 63 -14.91 20.06 1.04
CA ALA A 63 -15.39 19.62 -0.28
C ALA A 63 -15.87 18.16 -0.28
N PHE A 64 -15.43 17.37 0.70
CA PHE A 64 -15.82 15.97 0.88
C PHE A 64 -16.77 15.76 2.07
N ASN A 65 -17.35 16.85 2.59
CA ASN A 65 -18.34 16.83 3.67
C ASN A 65 -17.87 16.07 4.93
N TYR A 66 -16.56 16.05 5.19
CA TYR A 66 -15.95 15.29 6.29
C TYR A 66 -16.29 13.80 6.30
N GLY A 67 -16.62 13.23 5.14
CA GLY A 67 -16.96 11.82 5.01
C GLY A 67 -15.75 10.91 5.19
N PRO A 68 -15.93 9.71 5.78
CA PRO A 68 -14.92 8.67 5.74
C PRO A 68 -14.86 8.07 4.34
N MET A 69 -13.73 8.24 3.64
CA MET A 69 -13.52 7.66 2.31
C MET A 69 -12.12 7.06 2.21
N ALA A 70 -11.95 6.09 1.31
CA ALA A 70 -10.65 5.45 1.09
C ALA A 70 -9.61 6.36 0.43
N TYR A 71 -10.07 7.21 -0.49
CA TYR A 71 -9.27 8.21 -1.22
C TYR A 71 -10.14 9.43 -1.52
N ALA A 72 -9.55 10.63 -1.52
CA ALA A 72 -10.22 11.89 -1.87
C ALA A 72 -9.52 12.56 -3.06
N PRO A 73 -9.81 12.13 -4.30
CA PRO A 73 -9.20 12.74 -5.48
C PRO A 73 -9.70 14.18 -5.64
N LYS A 74 -8.77 15.14 -5.59
CA LYS A 74 -9.07 16.57 -5.76
C LYS A 74 -8.22 17.16 -6.88
N THR A 75 -8.86 17.91 -7.77
CA THR A 75 -8.16 18.68 -8.81
C THR A 75 -8.51 20.14 -8.72
N TRP A 76 -7.51 21.01 -8.81
CA TRP A 76 -7.72 22.45 -8.91
C TRP A 76 -6.72 23.07 -9.88
N ILE A 77 -7.09 24.23 -10.42
CA ILE A 77 -6.25 25.04 -11.30
C ILE A 77 -5.75 26.21 -10.46
N GLN A 78 -4.44 26.41 -10.44
CA GLN A 78 -3.80 27.61 -9.90
C GLN A 78 -3.40 28.47 -11.10
N GLU A 79 -3.87 29.71 -11.17
CA GLU A 79 -3.73 30.55 -12.38
C GLU A 79 -2.39 31.31 -12.44
N ASP A 80 -1.60 31.34 -11.35
CA ASP A 80 -0.33 32.08 -11.28
C ASP A 80 0.76 31.31 -10.52
N PRO A 81 1.68 30.61 -11.20
CA PRO A 81 1.67 30.24 -12.62
C PRO A 81 0.58 29.19 -12.93
N ALA A 82 0.05 29.19 -14.15
CA ALA A 82 -0.99 28.25 -14.61
C ALA A 82 -0.54 26.78 -14.44
N GLN A 83 -1.04 26.12 -13.40
CA GLN A 83 -0.73 24.73 -13.07
C GLN A 83 -2.00 23.99 -12.63
N ARG A 84 -2.17 22.76 -13.14
CA ARG A 84 -3.25 21.86 -12.71
C ARG A 84 -2.67 20.87 -11.70
N PHE A 85 -3.17 20.94 -10.48
CA PHE A 85 -2.78 20.01 -9.43
C PHE A 85 -3.76 18.85 -9.37
N LEU A 86 -3.23 17.66 -9.13
CA LEU A 86 -3.97 16.45 -8.82
C LEU A 86 -3.44 15.94 -7.48
N MET A 87 -4.34 15.84 -6.51
CA MET A 87 -4.08 15.20 -5.23
C MET A 87 -4.88 13.89 -5.20
N MET A 88 -4.19 12.78 -4.97
CA MET A 88 -4.74 11.42 -4.95
C MET A 88 -4.39 10.74 -3.64
#